data_AF-A0A1Q7VW49-F1
#
_entry.id   AF-A0A1Q7VW49-F1
#
_cell.length_a   1.000
_cell.length_b   1.000
_cell.length_c   1.000
_cell.angle_alpha   90.00
_cell.angle_beta   90.00
_cell.angle_gamma   90.00
#
_symmetry.space_group_name_H-M   'P 1'
#
loop_
_entity.id
_entity.type
_entity.pdbx_description
1 polymer ?
#
loop_
_entity_poly.entity_id
_entity_poly.type
_entity_poly.pdbx_seq_one_letter_code
_entity_poly.pdbx_strand_id
1 'polypeptide(L)'
;MQREIDFFGRPERVGFYSTYTARAESSMVDSPHGTVEVSRDAGTGEVHALRGPTFAGVQFHPESVLSEHGIDLVRELVTRLVAAPARP
;
A
#
# COMPACT_ATOMS: atom_id res chain seq x y z
N MET A 1 -8.59 -1.99 14.07
CA MET A 1 -7.90 -3.26 14.45
C MET A 1 -6.45 -3.19 14.02
N GLN A 2 -5.50 -3.72 14.80
CA GLN A 2 -4.10 -3.84 14.37
C GLN A 2 -3.89 -5.19 13.70
N ARG A 3 -3.19 -5.23 12.56
CA ARG A 3 -2.84 -6.45 11.82
C ARG A 3 -1.40 -6.36 11.33
N GLU A 4 -0.73 -7.50 11.26
CA GLU A 4 0.52 -7.63 10.50
C GLU A 4 0.18 -7.87 9.03
N ILE A 5 0.91 -7.20 8.13
CA ILE A 5 0.76 -7.32 6.68
C ILE A 5 2.13 -7.46 6.01
N ASP A 6 2.16 -8.04 4.81
CA ASP A 6 3.29 -7.89 3.91
C ASP A 6 3.15 -6.57 3.14
N PHE A 7 3.99 -5.59 3.46
CA PHE A 7 4.07 -4.29 2.80
C PHE A 7 5.25 -4.30 1.81
N PHE A 8 5.00 -4.83 0.61
CA PHE A 8 5.98 -4.90 -0.48
C PHE A 8 7.24 -5.69 -0.09
N GLY A 9 7.05 -6.86 0.50
CA GLY A 9 8.10 -7.78 0.93
C GLY A 9 8.64 -7.52 2.34
N ARG A 10 8.08 -6.55 3.08
CA ARG A 10 8.45 -6.25 4.47
C ARG A 10 7.23 -6.41 5.40
N PRO A 11 7.34 -7.17 6.51
CA PRO A 11 6.26 -7.24 7.48
C PRO A 11 6.10 -5.90 8.21
N GLU A 12 4.85 -5.41 8.32
CA GLU A 12 4.51 -4.18 9.02
C GLU A 12 3.23 -4.37 9.86
N ARG A 13 3.22 -3.84 11.09
CA ARG A 13 2.05 -3.88 11.98
C ARG A 13 1.28 -2.57 11.87
N VAL A 14 0.07 -2.61 11.28
CA VAL A 14 -0.68 -1.41 10.89
C VAL A 14 -2.15 -1.43 11.36
N GLY A 15 -2.73 -0.25 11.53
CA GLY A 15 -4.10 -0.03 11.97
C GLY A 15 -5.11 0.08 10.83
N PHE A 16 -6.23 -0.64 10.92
CA PHE A 16 -7.35 -0.58 9.97
C PHE A 16 -8.64 -0.09 10.63
N TYR A 17 -9.38 0.79 9.93
CA TYR A 17 -10.72 1.29 10.29
C TYR A 17 -11.61 1.40 9.04
N SER A 18 -11.71 0.30 8.28
CA SER A 18 -12.50 0.26 7.04
C SER A 18 -13.38 -0.99 7.03
N THR A 19 -14.63 -0.84 6.59
CA THR A 19 -15.60 -1.94 6.48
C THR A 19 -15.46 -2.70 5.17
N TYR A 20 -15.01 -2.02 4.11
CA TYR A 20 -14.80 -2.59 2.78
C TYR A 20 -13.31 -2.67 2.46
N THR A 21 -12.94 -3.64 1.63
CA THR A 21 -11.56 -3.81 1.14
C THR A 21 -11.59 -4.21 -0.33
N ALA A 22 -10.62 -3.73 -1.10
CA ALA A 22 -10.40 -4.20 -2.45
C ALA A 22 -9.76 -5.61 -2.42
N ARG A 23 -9.98 -6.37 -3.50
CA ARG A 23 -9.33 -7.68 -3.69
C ARG A 23 -8.61 -7.72 -5.02
N ALA A 24 -7.45 -8.37 -5.05
CA ALA A 24 -6.67 -8.60 -6.25
C ALA A 24 -6.12 -10.04 -6.26
N GLU A 25 -6.12 -10.65 -7.45
CA GLU A 25 -5.56 -12.00 -7.65
C GLU A 25 -4.04 -11.98 -7.85
N SER A 26 -3.52 -10.87 -8.37
CA SER A 26 -2.11 -10.67 -8.69
C SER A 26 -1.51 -9.53 -7.89
N SER A 27 -0.21 -9.65 -7.58
CA SER A 27 0.59 -8.56 -6.99
C SER A 27 1.07 -7.55 -8.05
N MET A 28 0.82 -7.81 -9.32
CA MET A 28 1.12 -6.93 -10.45
C MET A 28 -0.11 -6.82 -11.34
N VAL A 29 -0.58 -5.60 -11.57
CA VAL A 29 -1.79 -5.33 -12.36
C VAL A 29 -1.49 -4.26 -13.40
N ASP A 30 -1.71 -4.56 -14.67
CA ASP A 30 -1.60 -3.55 -15.73
C ASP A 30 -2.86 -2.67 -15.76
N SER A 31 -2.65 -1.36 -15.85
CA SER A 31 -3.72 -0.36 -15.86
C SER A 31 -3.48 0.70 -16.93
N PRO A 32 -4.49 1.53 -17.28
CA PRO A 32 -4.30 2.71 -18.11
C PRO A 32 -3.29 3.73 -17.56
N HIS A 33 -2.91 3.60 -16.28
CA HIS A 33 -1.94 4.45 -15.60
C HIS A 33 -0.57 3.79 -15.46
N GLY A 34 -0.32 2.68 -16.16
CA GLY A 34 0.88 1.87 -16.08
C GLY A 34 0.72 0.66 -15.15
N THR A 35 1.78 -0.11 -15.01
CA THR A 35 1.80 -1.29 -14.15
C THR A 35 1.77 -0.88 -12.67
N VAL A 36 0.83 -1.47 -11.92
CA VAL A 36 0.60 -1.21 -10.51
C VAL A 36 1.07 -2.42 -9.70
N GLU A 37 1.95 -2.15 -8.74
CA GLU A 37 2.38 -3.12 -7.73
C GLU A 37 1.36 -3.12 -6.59
N VAL A 38 0.91 -4.30 -6.17
CA VAL A 38 -0.14 -4.50 -5.18
C VAL A 38 0.38 -5.34 -4.02
N SER A 39 0.44 -4.73 -2.84
CA SER A 39 0.61 -5.43 -1.56
C SER A 39 -0.74 -6.00 -1.16
N ARG A 40 -0.81 -7.33 -1.06
CA ARG A 40 -2.03 -8.07 -0.76
C ARG A 40 -1.78 -9.24 0.18
N ASP A 41 -2.81 -9.64 0.89
CA ASP A 41 -2.82 -10.93 1.58
C ASP A 41 -2.81 -12.08 0.57
N ALA A 42 -1.92 -13.07 0.76
CA ALA A 42 -1.71 -14.14 -0.19
C ALA A 42 -2.91 -15.10 -0.28
N GLY A 43 -3.56 -15.39 0.86
CA GLY A 43 -4.65 -16.37 0.96
C GLY A 43 -6.03 -15.80 0.65
N THR A 44 -6.26 -14.53 0.97
CA THR A 44 -7.55 -13.85 0.79
C THR A 44 -7.56 -12.89 -0.39
N GLY A 45 -6.40 -12.40 -0.84
CA GLY A 45 -6.31 -11.39 -1.89
C GLY A 45 -6.70 -9.98 -1.44
N GLU A 46 -6.96 -9.75 -0.15
CA GLU A 46 -7.23 -8.40 0.38
C GLU A 46 -6.07 -7.46 0.08
N VAL A 47 -6.36 -6.30 -0.51
CA VAL A 47 -5.35 -5.30 -0.85
C VAL A 47 -5.06 -4.45 0.38
N HIS A 48 -3.77 -4.35 0.76
CA HIS A 48 -3.32 -3.52 1.87
C HIS A 48 -2.71 -2.21 1.38
N ALA A 49 -1.99 -2.24 0.25
CA ALA A 49 -1.39 -1.07 -0.35
C ALA A 49 -1.14 -1.28 -1.85
N LEU A 50 -0.94 -0.18 -2.56
CA LEU A 50 -0.64 -0.18 -3.98
C LEU A 50 0.30 0.96 -4.35
N ARG A 51 1.15 0.72 -5.35
CA ARG A 51 2.12 1.69 -5.87
C ARG A 51 2.11 1.62 -7.39
N GLY A 52 1.63 2.68 -8.01
CA GLY A 52 1.76 2.90 -9.45
C GLY A 52 2.95 3.81 -9.77
N PRO A 53 3.16 4.13 -11.06
CA PRO A 53 4.27 4.99 -11.48
C PRO A 53 4.20 6.41 -10.88
N THR A 54 3.00 6.96 -10.67
CA THR A 54 2.79 8.35 -10.23
C THR A 54 1.84 8.47 -9.04
N PHE A 55 1.52 7.36 -8.38
CA PHE A 55 0.60 7.36 -7.25
C PHE A 55 0.89 6.19 -6.31
N ALA A 56 0.49 6.34 -5.05
CA ALA A 56 0.49 5.27 -4.07
C ALA A 56 -0.75 5.40 -3.18
N GLY A 57 -1.21 4.27 -2.67
CA GLY A 57 -2.38 4.20 -1.80
C GLY A 57 -2.21 3.12 -0.74
N VAL A 58 -2.82 3.33 0.42
CA VAL A 58 -2.86 2.38 1.53
C VAL A 58 -4.29 2.23 2.01
N GLN A 59 -4.66 1.00 2.40
CA GLN A 59 -5.95 0.69 3.00
C GLN A 59 -5.92 0.85 4.52
N PHE A 60 -4.73 0.73 5.13
CA PHE A 60 -4.50 1.01 6.54
C PHE A 60 -4.25 2.50 6.79
N HIS A 61 -4.26 2.88 8.06
CA HIS A 61 -4.08 4.24 8.55
C HIS A 61 -2.69 4.40 9.16
N PRO A 62 -1.66 4.82 8.40
CA PRO A 62 -0.32 4.98 8.95
C PRO A 62 -0.24 6.03 10.07
N GLU A 63 -1.18 6.97 10.12
CA GLU A 63 -1.31 7.98 11.18
C GLU A 63 -1.88 7.44 12.50
N SER A 64 -2.46 6.24 12.48
CA SER A 64 -3.07 5.63 13.66
C SER A 64 -2.03 5.27 14.71
N VAL A 65 -2.40 5.43 15.99
CA VAL A 65 -1.65 4.89 17.13
C VAL A 65 -1.47 3.36 17.07
N LEU A 66 -2.29 2.66 16.29
CA LEU A 66 -2.17 1.22 16.06
C LEU A 66 -1.15 0.87 14.97
N SER A 67 -0.61 1.84 14.25
CA SER A 67 0.39 1.62 13.21
C SER A 67 1.79 1.86 13.75
N GLU A 68 2.62 0.83 13.70
CA GLU A 68 4.04 0.92 13.98
C GLU A 68 4.75 1.57 12.79
N HIS A 69 5.78 2.38 13.06
CA HIS A 69 6.60 3.05 12.04
C HIS A 69 5.81 3.91 11.03
N GLY A 70 4.62 4.39 11.38
CA GLY A 70 3.71 5.08 10.46
C GLY A 70 4.33 6.26 9.69
N ILE A 71 5.15 7.07 10.34
CA ILE A 71 5.88 8.18 9.70
C ILE A 71 6.86 7.66 8.65
N ASP A 72 7.56 6.56 8.92
CA ASP A 72 8.53 5.97 7.99
C ASP A 72 7.81 5.37 6.77
N LEU A 73 6.66 4.73 6.98
CA LEU A 73 5.81 4.23 5.89
C LEU A 73 5.32 5.35 4.98
N VAL A 74 4.82 6.46 5.55
CA VAL A 74 4.41 7.64 4.77
C VAL A 74 5.59 8.25 4.03
N ARG A 75 6.73 8.40 4.70
CA ARG A 75 7.97 8.91 4.09
C ARG A 75 8.39 8.07 2.90
N GLU A 76 8.38 6.74 3.01
CA GLU A 76 8.74 5.82 1.92
C GLU A 76 7.81 6.03 0.72
N LEU A 77 6.50 6.05 0.95
CA LEU A 77 5.50 6.24 -0.10
C LEU A 77 5.66 7.59 -0.81
N VAL A 78 5.77 8.68 -0.05
CA VAL A 78 5.87 10.03 -0.61
C VAL A 78 7.21 10.24 -1.31
N THR A 79 8.31 9.74 -0.75
CA THR A 79 9.64 9.87 -1.37
C THR A 79 9.69 9.19 -2.73
N ARG A 80 9.08 8.00 -2.86
CA ARG A 80 8.93 7.31 -4.15
C ARG A 80 8.16 8.16 -5.17
N LEU A 81 7.11 8.87 -4.73
CA LEU A 81 6.31 9.73 -5.61
C LEU A 81 7.02 11.00 -6.04
N VAL A 82 7.75 11.65 -5.14
CA VAL A 82 8.48 12.88 -5.46
C VAL A 82 9.71 12.59 -6.34
N ALA A 83 10.29 11.40 -6.22
CA ALA A 83 11.38 10.95 -7.10
C ALA A 83 10.88 10.49 -8.48
N ALA A 84 9.58 10.25 -8.66
CA ALA A 84 9.03 9.82 -9.94
C ALA A 84 9.12 10.95 -10.97
N PRO A 85 9.48 10.66 -12.23
CA PRO A 85 9.53 11.67 -13.28
C PRO A 85 8.15 12.31 -13.46
N ALA A 86 8.12 13.65 -13.53
CA ALA A 86 6.90 14.36 -13.87
C ALA A 86 6.40 13.89 -15.24
N ARG A 87 5.10 13.58 -15.32
CA ARG A 87 4.46 13.33 -16.61
C ARG A 87 4.43 14.66 -17.37
N PRO A 88 4.95 14.76 -18.60
CA PRO A 88 4.86 15.98 -19.39
C PRO A 88 3.40 16.37 -19.68
#